data_AF-A0A2N2G0X4-F1
#
_entry.id   AF-A0A2N2G0X4-F1
#
_cell.length_a   1.000
_cell.length_b   1.000
_cell.length_c   1.000
_cell.angle_alpha   90.00
_cell.angle_beta   90.00
_cell.angle_gamma   90.00
#
_symmetry.space_group_name_H-M   'P 1'
#
loop_
_entity.id
_entity.type
_entity.pdbx_description
1 polymer ?
#
loop_
_entity_poly.entity_id
_entity_poly.type
_entity_poly.pdbx_seq_one_letter_code
_entity_poly.pdbx_strand_id
1 'polypeptide(L)'
;DIQMVTLKREDECCGFGGTFSVAEEAISVAMGKDRIKDHLDSSAEIITGADMSCLMHMDGIINRDKNPIKVMHIVEILAGVKP
;
A
#
# COMPACT_ATOMS: atom_id res chain seq x y z
N ASP A 1 4.00 9.06 18.50
CA ASP A 1 4.67 7.73 18.51
C ASP A 1 4.21 6.91 17.34
N ILE A 2 5.09 6.08 16.79
CA ILE A 2 4.77 5.17 15.67
C ILE A 2 4.44 3.82 16.27
N GLN A 3 3.32 3.23 15.86
CA GLN A 3 2.93 1.87 16.23
C GLN A 3 2.88 1.02 14.97
N MET A 4 3.63 -0.08 14.98
CA MET A 4 3.59 -1.06 13.90
C MET A 4 2.43 -2.02 14.16
N VAL A 5 1.61 -2.24 13.13
CA VAL A 5 0.56 -3.26 13.16
C VAL A 5 1.01 -4.48 12.35
N THR A 6 0.59 -5.66 12.79
CA THR A 6 0.89 -6.91 12.09
C THR A 6 -0.17 -7.19 11.04
N LEU A 7 0.26 -7.53 9.83
CA LEU A 7 -0.61 -7.94 8.73
C LEU A 7 -0.79 -9.46 8.73
N LYS A 8 -1.88 -9.96 8.15
CA LYS A 8 -2.08 -11.40 8.00
C LYS A 8 -1.16 -12.00 6.94
N ARG A 9 -0.83 -11.22 5.90
CA ARG A 9 -0.03 -11.63 4.74
C ARG A 9 1.18 -10.72 4.59
N GLU A 10 2.11 -10.78 5.54
CA GLU A 10 3.26 -9.85 5.64
C GLU A 10 4.08 -9.73 4.35
N ASP A 11 4.37 -10.85 3.69
CA ASP A 11 5.24 -10.94 2.50
C ASP A 11 4.48 -10.90 1.16
N GLU A 12 3.27 -10.33 1.14
CA GLU A 12 2.51 -10.18 -0.09
C GLU A 12 2.97 -9.00 -0.95
N CYS A 13 3.15 -9.26 -2.25
CA CYS A 13 3.52 -8.27 -3.25
C CYS A 13 2.37 -7.29 -3.54
N CYS A 14 2.71 -6.02 -3.82
CA CYS A 14 1.75 -4.97 -4.14
C CYS A 14 1.08 -5.13 -5.53
N GLY A 15 1.68 -5.93 -6.43
CA GLY A 15 1.16 -6.20 -7.78
C GLY A 15 1.71 -5.30 -8.90
N PHE A 16 2.48 -4.25 -8.60
CA PHE A 16 2.89 -3.27 -9.61
C PHE A 16 3.91 -3.79 -10.65
N GLY A 17 4.91 -4.59 -10.23
CA GLY A 17 5.74 -5.47 -11.08
C GLY A 17 6.24 -5.00 -12.47
N GLY A 18 6.30 -3.70 -12.78
CA GLY A 18 6.65 -3.21 -14.11
C GLY A 18 5.71 -3.70 -15.22
N THR A 19 6.25 -4.39 -16.23
CA THR A 19 5.46 -4.91 -17.38
C THR A 19 4.35 -5.87 -16.97
N PHE A 20 4.50 -6.56 -15.84
CA PHE A 20 3.45 -7.40 -15.28
C PHE A 20 2.14 -6.63 -15.05
N SER A 21 2.20 -5.41 -14.49
CA SER A 21 0.96 -4.64 -14.25
C SER A 21 0.26 -4.17 -15.51
N VAL A 22 0.97 -4.14 -16.64
CA VAL A 22 0.42 -3.78 -17.95
C VAL A 22 -0.13 -5.02 -18.66
N ALA A 23 0.60 -6.14 -18.62
CA ALA A 23 0.21 -7.38 -19.28
C ALA A 23 -0.95 -8.08 -18.53
N GLU A 24 -0.90 -8.05 -17.20
CA GLU A 24 -1.82 -8.73 -16.29
C GLU A 24 -2.54 -7.71 -15.40
N GLU A 25 -3.13 -6.67 -16.02
CA GLU A 25 -3.79 -5.54 -15.33
C GLU A 25 -4.76 -6.02 -14.24
N ALA A 26 -5.66 -6.94 -14.58
CA ALA A 26 -6.67 -7.42 -13.66
C ALA A 26 -6.07 -8.11 -12.43
N ILE A 27 -4.96 -8.85 -12.62
CA ILE A 27 -4.26 -9.55 -11.54
C ILE A 27 -3.51 -8.53 -10.67
N SER A 28 -2.79 -7.59 -11.29
CA SER A 28 -2.09 -6.51 -10.58
C SER A 28 -3.03 -5.70 -9.67
N VAL A 29 -4.22 -5.35 -10.16
CA VAL A 29 -5.24 -4.64 -9.38
C VAL A 29 -5.80 -5.51 -8.27
N ALA A 30 -6.08 -6.80 -8.54
CA ALA A 30 -6.56 -7.72 -7.52
C ALA A 30 -5.55 -7.86 -6.36
N MET A 31 -4.26 -8.03 -6.68
CA MET A 31 -3.18 -8.10 -5.67
C MET A 31 -3.09 -6.82 -4.84
N GLY A 32 -3.14 -5.66 -5.48
CA GLY A 32 -3.13 -4.37 -4.77
C GLY A 32 -4.33 -4.21 -3.83
N LYS A 33 -5.53 -4.60 -4.27
CA LYS A 33 -6.75 -4.57 -3.44
C LYS A 33 -6.66 -5.54 -2.26
N ASP A 34 -6.15 -6.75 -2.47
CA ASP A 34 -5.94 -7.73 -1.39
C ASP A 34 -4.96 -7.20 -0.35
N ARG A 35 -3.85 -6.59 -0.79
CA ARG A 35 -2.87 -5.96 0.09
C ARG A 35 -3.49 -4.82 0.89
N ILE A 36 -4.24 -3.92 0.26
CA ILE A 36 -4.92 -2.82 0.96
C ILE A 36 -5.97 -3.34 1.94
N LYS A 37 -6.72 -4.37 1.56
CA LYS A 37 -7.71 -5.00 2.43
C LYS A 37 -7.09 -5.55 3.70
N ASP A 38 -5.93 -6.20 3.62
CA ASP A 38 -5.22 -6.70 4.81
C ASP A 38 -4.81 -5.56 5.76
N HIS A 39 -4.39 -4.41 5.22
CA HIS A 39 -4.10 -3.21 6.03
C HIS A 39 -5.34 -2.60 6.68
N LEU A 40 -6.47 -2.56 5.96
CA LEU A 40 -7.75 -2.10 6.51
C LEU A 40 -8.23 -3.03 7.62
N ASP A 41 -8.16 -4.35 7.39
CA ASP A 41 -8.55 -5.38 8.35
C ASP A 41 -7.64 -5.35 9.60
N SER A 42 -6.37 -4.94 9.47
CA SER A 42 -5.44 -4.71 10.59
C SER A 42 -5.60 -3.35 11.27
N SER A 43 -6.57 -2.53 10.86
CA SER A 43 -6.77 -1.15 11.34
C SER A 43 -5.56 -0.22 11.16
N ALA A 44 -4.74 -0.45 10.13
CA ALA A 44 -3.65 0.46 9.80
C ALA A 44 -4.20 1.80 9.28
N GLU A 45 -3.67 2.92 9.78
CA GLU A 45 -4.02 4.26 9.29
C GLU A 45 -3.12 4.71 8.13
N ILE A 46 -1.89 4.17 8.08
CA ILE A 46 -0.86 4.52 7.11
C ILE A 46 -0.22 3.24 6.57
N ILE A 47 -0.17 3.09 5.25
CA ILE A 47 0.70 2.14 4.56
C ILE A 47 2.04 2.83 4.30
N THR A 48 3.14 2.18 4.66
CA THR A 48 4.49 2.70 4.39
C THR A 48 5.39 1.67 3.73
N GLY A 49 6.41 2.17 3.05
CA GLY A 49 7.40 1.38 2.31
C GLY A 49 8.53 2.25 1.76
N ALA A 50 9.50 1.59 1.14
CA ALA A 50 10.66 2.24 0.53
C ALA A 50 10.59 2.27 -1.01
N ASP A 51 9.63 1.57 -1.62
CA ASP A 51 9.46 1.52 -3.06
C ASP A 51 8.31 2.43 -3.50
N MET A 52 8.65 3.56 -4.13
CA MET A 52 7.67 4.54 -4.60
C MET A 52 6.66 3.96 -5.59
N SER A 53 7.04 2.94 -6.37
CA SER A 53 6.17 2.38 -7.39
C SER A 53 5.03 1.54 -6.77
N CYS A 54 5.35 0.74 -5.75
CA CYS A 54 4.34 0.06 -4.95
C CYS A 54 3.44 1.04 -4.19
N LEU A 55 4.02 2.07 -3.58
CA LEU A 55 3.24 3.10 -2.88
C LEU A 55 2.28 3.82 -3.82
N MET A 56 2.74 4.23 -5.00
CA MET A 56 1.91 4.87 -6.03
C MET A 56 0.77 3.95 -6.49
N HIS A 57 1.04 2.66 -6.72
CA HIS A 57 0.02 1.69 -7.13
C HIS A 57 -1.08 1.54 -6.08
N MET A 58 -0.69 1.34 -4.81
CA MET A 58 -1.64 1.22 -3.71
C MET A 58 -2.41 2.52 -3.47
N ASP A 59 -1.74 3.67 -3.51
CA ASP A 59 -2.38 4.98 -3.36
C ASP A 59 -3.41 5.25 -4.46
N GLY A 60 -3.11 4.87 -5.72
CA GLY A 60 -4.06 4.95 -6.82
C GLY A 60 -5.34 4.14 -6.59
N ILE A 61 -5.20 2.91 -6.07
CA ILE A 61 -6.35 2.05 -5.73
C ILE A 61 -7.12 2.63 -4.55
N ILE A 62 -6.44 3.06 -3.48
CA ILE A 62 -7.04 3.69 -2.29
C ILE A 62 -7.90 4.88 -2.70
N ASN A 63 -7.34 5.79 -3.50
CA ASN A 63 -8.02 6.99 -3.95
C ASN A 63 -9.24 6.68 -4.82
N ARG A 64 -9.13 5.67 -5.71
CA ARG A 64 -10.24 5.22 -6.55
C ARG A 64 -11.38 4.61 -5.74
N ASP A 65 -11.04 3.80 -4.74
CA ASP A 65 -12.00 3.09 -3.90
C ASP A 65 -12.47 3.91 -2.69
N LYS A 66 -11.91 5.12 -2.50
CA LYS A 66 -12.22 6.06 -1.40
C LYS A 66 -11.99 5.46 -0.01
N ASN A 67 -10.94 4.66 0.13
CA ASN A 67 -10.55 4.12 1.43
C ASN A 67 -9.92 5.21 2.32
N PRO A 68 -10.11 5.16 3.65
CA PRO A 68 -9.61 6.20 4.56
C PRO A 68 -8.12 6.09 4.89
N ILE A 69 -7.49 4.94 4.58
CA ILE A 69 -6.08 4.68 4.81
C ILE A 69 -5.21 5.54 3.89
N LYS A 70 -4.08 6.06 4.40
CA LYS A 70 -3.14 6.89 3.64
C LYS A 70 -1.88 6.13 3.29
N VAL A 71 -1.13 6.64 2.31
CA VAL A 71 0.21 6.13 1.97
C VAL A 71 1.26 7.17 2.33
N MET A 72 2.36 6.75 2.95
CA MET A 72 3.52 7.60 3.22
C MET A 72 4.82 6.83 2.94
N HIS A 73 5.77 7.47 2.27
CA HIS A 73 7.10 6.91 2.10
C HIS A 73 7.86 6.90 3.44
N ILE A 74 8.68 5.88 3.68
CA ILE A 74 9.40 5.72 4.95
C ILE A 74 10.28 6.93 5.29
N VAL A 75 10.85 7.59 4.28
CA VAL A 75 11.66 8.80 4.47
C VAL A 75 10.84 9.97 5.02
N GLU A 76 9.56 10.09 4.66
CA GLU A 76 8.69 11.13 5.20
C GLU A 76 8.47 10.94 6.70
N ILE A 77 8.24 9.69 7.12
CA ILE A 77 8.12 9.30 8.52
C ILE A 77 9.42 9.62 9.28
N LEU A 78 10.58 9.21 8.72
CA LEU A 78 11.89 9.46 9.34
C LEU A 78 12.25 10.95 9.41
N ALA A 79 11.78 11.75 8.45
CA ALA A 79 11.95 13.20 8.43
C ALA A 79 10.97 13.95 9.36
N GLY A 80 10.02 13.25 10.00
CA GLY A 80 9.04 13.84 10.91
C GLY A 80 7.86 14.54 10.22
N VAL A 81 7.59 14.20 8.96
CA VAL A 81 6.38 14.65 8.25
C VAL A 81 5.14 14.07 8.93
N LYS A 82 4.08 14.87 9.04
CA LYS A 82 2.81 14.45 9.65
C LYS A 82 1.79 14.12 8.55
N PRO A 83 0.97 13.06 8.73
CA PRO A 83 -0.07 12.62 7.80
C PRO A 83 -1.24 13.60 7.66
#